data_AF-A0A7J9TUE8-F1
#
_entry.id   AF-A0A7J9TUE8-F1
#
_cell.length_a   1.000
_cell.length_b   1.000
_cell.length_c   1.000
_cell.angle_alpha   90.00
_cell.angle_beta   90.00
_cell.angle_gamma   90.00
#
_symmetry.space_group_name_H-M   'P 1'
#
loop_
_entity.id
_entity.type
_entity.pdbx_description
1 polymer ?
#
loop_
_entity_poly.entity_id
_entity_poly.type
_entity_poly.pdbx_seq_one_letter_code
_entity_poly.pdbx_strand_id
1 'polypeptide(L)'
;MVEPELLNNTLWDERDLTNSSSERVIFPETCVLTDHILKLAEDIIANLRFYHENISRNLELMGGLNMVEAVMIELAKRILGRQEAHEIVRTSTMEARESGRHMKEVLMSQPEVTEFISAEEIEGVMDPEGYIGTAVEQVEAVVERLKGKH
;
A
#
# COMPACT_ATOMS: atom_id res chain seq x y z
N MET A 1 -3.81 27.27 -4.06
CA MET A 1 -4.43 28.61 -3.93
C MET A 1 -5.75 28.39 -3.22
N VAL A 2 -5.89 28.87 -1.99
CA VAL A 2 -7.11 28.70 -1.17
C VAL A 2 -7.44 30.01 -0.42
N GLU A 3 -6.46 30.90 -0.25
CA GLU A 3 -6.60 32.12 0.54
C GLU A 3 -7.62 33.13 -0.04
N PRO A 4 -7.55 33.56 -1.32
CA PRO A 4 -8.52 34.51 -1.85
C PRO A 4 -9.94 33.92 -1.97
N GLU A 5 -10.07 32.62 -2.23
CA GLU A 5 -11.35 31.92 -2.30
C GLU A 5 -12.09 31.93 -0.96
N LEU A 6 -11.37 31.68 0.13
CA LEU A 6 -11.96 31.68 1.48
C LEU A 6 -12.27 33.10 1.97
N LEU A 7 -11.42 34.07 1.66
CA LEU A 7 -11.61 35.48 2.06
C LEU A 7 -12.82 36.12 1.38
N ASN A 8 -13.19 35.67 0.19
CA ASN A 8 -14.39 36.15 -0.51
C ASN A 8 -15.71 35.77 0.19
N ASN A 9 -15.70 34.86 1.18
CA ASN A 9 -16.91 34.46 1.92
C ASN A 9 -17.36 35.51 2.94
N THR A 10 -16.43 36.29 3.49
CA THR A 10 -16.71 37.24 4.58
C THR A 10 -17.03 38.63 4.02
N LEU A 11 -18.21 38.75 3.41
CA LEU A 11 -18.71 40.03 2.89
C LEU A 11 -19.35 40.89 3.99
N TRP A 12 -19.33 42.21 3.80
CA TRP A 12 -20.01 43.15 4.69
C TRP A 12 -21.48 43.33 4.33
N ASP A 13 -22.34 43.37 5.37
CA ASP A 13 -23.79 43.52 5.30
C ASP A 13 -24.46 42.53 4.31
N GLU A 14 -25.40 42.97 3.49
CA GLU A 14 -26.11 42.08 2.54
C GLU A 14 -25.25 41.65 1.34
N ARG A 15 -24.25 42.47 0.96
CA ARG A 15 -23.23 42.18 -0.09
C ARG A 15 -22.31 43.38 -0.31
N ASP A 16 -21.00 43.19 -0.19
CA ASP A 16 -20.01 44.06 -0.83
C ASP A 16 -19.56 43.50 -2.21
N LEU A 17 -18.82 44.30 -3.00
CA LEU A 17 -18.44 43.94 -4.39
C LEU A 17 -17.00 43.40 -4.49
N THR A 18 -16.29 43.21 -3.37
CA THR A 18 -14.85 42.93 -3.36
C THR A 18 -14.52 41.54 -3.90
N ASN A 19 -15.42 40.57 -3.74
CA ASN A 19 -15.26 39.23 -4.29
C ASN A 19 -15.31 39.18 -5.83
N SER A 20 -16.06 40.10 -6.46
CA SER A 20 -16.39 40.02 -7.89
C SER A 20 -15.17 40.06 -8.81
N SER A 21 -14.14 40.85 -8.50
CA SER A 21 -12.93 40.89 -9.32
C SER A 21 -12.13 39.60 -9.23
N SER A 22 -12.01 39.05 -8.03
CA SER A 22 -11.26 37.83 -7.76
C SER A 22 -11.96 36.61 -8.35
N GLU A 23 -13.28 36.49 -8.18
CA GLU A 23 -14.10 35.38 -8.69
C GLU A 23 -14.11 35.27 -10.21
N ARG A 24 -13.99 36.41 -10.93
CA ARG A 24 -13.87 36.41 -12.40
C ARG A 24 -12.61 35.74 -12.92
N VAL A 25 -11.59 35.61 -12.08
CA VAL A 25 -10.33 34.93 -12.40
C VAL A 25 -10.35 33.52 -11.83
N ILE A 26 -10.68 33.39 -10.55
CA ILE A 26 -10.65 32.13 -9.81
C ILE A 26 -11.56 31.08 -10.44
N PHE A 27 -12.83 31.40 -10.73
CA PHE A 27 -13.77 30.39 -11.23
C PHE A 27 -13.37 29.87 -12.61
N PRO A 28 -13.10 30.72 -13.63
CA PRO A 28 -12.69 30.22 -14.94
C PRO A 28 -11.37 29.44 -14.89
N GLU A 29 -10.36 29.96 -14.19
CA GLU A 29 -9.05 29.32 -14.12
C GLU A 29 -9.10 27.97 -13.40
N THR A 30 -9.85 27.88 -12.29
CA THR A 30 -10.00 26.62 -11.56
C THR A 30 -10.71 25.58 -12.42
N CYS A 31 -11.77 25.96 -13.15
CA CYS A 31 -12.47 25.04 -14.04
C CYS A 31 -11.58 24.54 -15.17
N VAL A 32 -10.85 25.45 -15.85
CA VAL A 32 -9.94 25.09 -16.96
C VAL A 32 -8.80 24.21 -16.48
N LEU A 33 -8.18 24.55 -15.34
CA LEU A 33 -7.08 23.78 -14.80
C LEU A 33 -7.55 22.40 -14.33
N THR A 34 -8.72 22.32 -13.70
CA THR A 34 -9.28 21.03 -13.27
C THR A 34 -9.60 20.13 -14.47
N ASP A 35 -10.23 20.68 -15.52
CA ASP A 35 -10.47 19.94 -16.77
C ASP A 35 -9.15 19.39 -17.35
N HIS A 36 -8.10 20.20 -17.38
CA HIS A 36 -6.80 19.77 -17.87
C HIS A 36 -6.17 18.66 -17.00
N ILE A 37 -6.23 18.80 -15.67
CA ILE A 37 -5.72 17.78 -14.73
C ILE A 37 -6.48 16.46 -14.91
N LEU A 38 -7.80 16.50 -15.08
CA LEU A 38 -8.61 15.30 -15.29
C LEU A 38 -8.25 14.60 -16.59
N LYS A 39 -8.08 15.34 -17.69
CA LYS A 39 -7.64 14.77 -18.99
C LYS A 39 -6.26 14.12 -18.89
N LEU A 40 -5.30 14.79 -18.26
CA LEU A 40 -3.97 14.23 -18.05
C LEU A 40 -4.01 12.96 -17.19
N ALA A 41 -4.82 12.97 -16.12
CA ALA A 41 -4.98 11.81 -15.26
C ALA A 41 -5.61 10.62 -16.00
N GLU A 42 -6.64 10.87 -16.82
CA GLU A 42 -7.25 9.87 -17.69
C GLU A 42 -6.22 9.25 -18.64
N ASP A 43 -5.44 10.08 -19.34
CA ASP A 43 -4.41 9.63 -20.27
C ASP A 43 -3.33 8.79 -19.58
N ILE A 44 -2.86 9.22 -18.39
CA ILE A 44 -1.84 8.49 -17.63
C ILE A 44 -2.38 7.14 -17.19
N ILE A 45 -3.60 7.09 -16.63
CA ILE A 45 -4.20 5.84 -16.14
C ILE A 45 -4.47 4.88 -17.31
N ALA A 46 -5.00 5.37 -18.43
CA ALA A 46 -5.30 4.56 -19.62
C ALA A 46 -4.04 3.93 -20.24
N ASN A 47 -2.90 4.58 -20.11
CA ASN A 47 -1.63 4.13 -20.70
C ASN A 47 -0.63 3.55 -19.69
N LEU A 48 -1.05 3.32 -18.44
CA LEU A 48 -0.20 2.80 -17.39
C LEU A 48 0.32 1.40 -17.74
N ARG A 49 1.62 1.17 -17.57
CA ARG A 49 2.27 -0.14 -17.83
C ARG A 49 2.85 -0.71 -16.55
N PHE A 50 2.54 -1.98 -16.29
CA PHE A 50 3.11 -2.74 -15.17
C PHE A 50 4.31 -3.57 -15.63
N TYR A 51 5.43 -3.41 -14.94
CA TYR A 51 6.65 -4.18 -15.16
C TYR A 51 6.80 -5.20 -14.03
N HIS A 52 6.19 -6.37 -14.21
CA HIS A 52 6.12 -7.42 -13.18
C HIS A 52 7.50 -7.82 -12.64
N GLU A 53 8.51 -7.94 -13.50
CA GLU A 53 9.89 -8.23 -13.08
C GLU A 53 10.45 -7.19 -12.10
N ASN A 54 10.10 -5.91 -12.27
CA ASN A 54 10.51 -4.85 -11.35
C ASN A 54 9.69 -4.90 -10.06
N ILE A 55 8.41 -5.28 -10.13
CA ILE A 55 7.56 -5.47 -8.94
C ILE A 55 8.15 -6.60 -8.08
N SER A 56 8.42 -7.78 -8.67
CA SER A 56 9.02 -8.91 -7.95
C SER A 56 10.39 -8.54 -7.39
N ARG A 57 11.25 -7.88 -8.18
CA ARG A 57 12.56 -7.41 -7.69
C ARG A 57 12.44 -6.45 -6.52
N ASN A 58 11.47 -5.52 -6.56
CA ASN A 58 11.25 -4.56 -5.50
C ASN A 58 10.75 -5.21 -4.21
N LEU A 59 9.90 -6.24 -4.31
CA LEU A 59 9.47 -7.03 -3.16
C LEU A 59 10.64 -7.77 -2.50
N GLU A 60 11.61 -8.22 -3.29
CA GLU A 60 12.81 -8.91 -2.80
C GLU A 60 13.93 -7.98 -2.32
N LEU A 61 13.78 -6.65 -2.41
CA LEU A 61 14.84 -5.69 -2.03
C LEU A 61 15.30 -5.80 -0.57
N MET A 62 14.41 -6.25 0.31
CA MET A 62 14.73 -6.46 1.72
C MET A 62 15.07 -7.92 2.05
N GLY A 63 15.31 -8.77 1.06
CA GLY A 63 15.65 -10.19 1.26
C GLY A 63 14.56 -10.97 1.99
N GLY A 64 13.29 -10.74 1.65
CA GLY A 64 12.12 -11.41 2.24
C GLY A 64 11.69 -10.90 3.62
N LEU A 65 12.31 -9.84 4.16
CA LEU A 65 11.93 -9.27 5.48
C LEU A 65 10.51 -8.70 5.52
N ASN A 66 9.96 -8.28 4.39
CA ASN A 66 8.56 -7.86 4.26
C ASN A 66 7.55 -8.99 4.50
N MET A 67 7.98 -10.26 4.37
CA MET A 67 7.13 -11.44 4.52
C MET A 67 7.14 -12.04 5.94
N VAL A 68 7.83 -11.39 6.87
CA VAL A 68 8.06 -11.87 8.23
C VAL A 68 6.75 -12.09 9.01
N GLU A 69 5.74 -11.24 8.78
CA GLU A 69 4.43 -11.38 9.43
C GLU A 69 3.71 -12.67 9.01
N ALA A 70 3.78 -13.03 7.73
CA ALA A 70 3.17 -14.26 7.22
C ALA A 70 3.73 -15.50 7.93
N VAL A 71 5.04 -15.53 8.13
CA VAL A 71 5.73 -16.60 8.87
C VAL A 71 5.33 -16.61 10.34
N MET A 72 5.25 -15.44 10.98
CA MET A 72 4.82 -15.34 12.39
C MET A 72 3.40 -15.87 12.60
N ILE A 73 2.47 -15.54 11.70
CA ILE A 73 1.09 -16.02 11.75
C ILE A 73 1.05 -17.55 11.61
N GLU A 74 1.80 -18.10 10.66
CA GLU A 74 1.81 -19.55 10.44
C GLU A 74 2.46 -20.30 11.61
N LEU A 75 3.59 -19.80 12.12
CA LEU A 75 4.21 -20.33 13.34
C LEU A 75 3.27 -20.25 14.53
N ALA A 76 2.55 -19.13 14.72
CA ALA A 76 1.62 -18.97 15.84
C ALA A 76 0.40 -19.91 15.78
N LYS A 77 0.03 -20.43 14.60
CA LYS A 77 -1.01 -21.46 14.47
C LYS A 77 -0.52 -22.85 14.86
N ARG A 78 0.77 -23.12 14.67
CA ARG A 78 1.40 -24.44 14.90
C ARG A 78 2.01 -24.56 16.28
N ILE A 79 2.60 -23.48 16.78
CA ILE A 79 3.16 -23.33 18.12
C ILE A 79 2.01 -22.96 19.08
N LEU A 80 2.12 -23.38 20.34
CA LEU A 80 1.11 -23.17 21.39
C LEU A 80 1.02 -21.71 21.90
N GLY A 81 1.64 -20.73 21.22
CA GLY A 81 1.60 -19.33 21.66
C GLY A 81 2.18 -18.31 20.69
N ARG A 82 1.46 -17.19 20.54
CA ARG A 82 1.88 -16.01 19.73
C ARG A 82 3.21 -15.40 20.18
N GLN A 83 3.51 -15.46 21.49
CA GLN A 83 4.70 -14.83 22.06
C GLN A 83 5.98 -15.56 21.62
N GLU A 84 5.94 -16.88 21.57
CA GLU A 84 7.09 -17.71 21.14
C GLU A 84 7.34 -17.53 19.64
N ALA A 85 6.29 -17.60 18.81
CA ALA A 85 6.39 -17.34 17.39
C ALA A 85 6.95 -15.94 17.09
N HIS A 86 6.51 -14.92 17.86
CA HIS A 86 7.05 -13.56 17.74
C HIS A 86 8.54 -13.51 18.06
N GLU A 87 8.99 -14.19 19.12
CA GLU A 87 10.40 -14.16 19.52
C GLU A 87 11.32 -14.85 18.50
N ILE A 88 10.92 -16.03 18.00
CA ILE A 88 11.64 -16.78 16.94
C ILE A 88 11.80 -15.91 15.70
N VAL A 89 10.72 -15.24 15.30
CA VAL A 89 10.71 -14.36 14.13
C VAL A 89 11.57 -13.11 14.35
N ARG A 90 11.53 -12.54 15.56
CA ARG A 90 12.33 -11.37 15.94
C ARG A 90 13.82 -11.67 15.86
N THR A 91 14.27 -12.79 16.44
CA THR A 91 15.68 -13.21 16.41
C THR A 91 16.13 -13.54 15.00
N SER A 92 15.31 -14.28 14.23
CA SER A 92 15.56 -14.56 12.81
C SER A 92 15.71 -13.29 11.97
N THR A 93 14.88 -12.29 12.22
CA THR A 93 14.93 -11.00 11.52
C THR A 93 16.20 -10.23 11.85
N MET A 94 16.64 -10.25 13.12
CA MET A 94 17.91 -9.64 13.52
C MET A 94 19.09 -10.32 12.84
N GLU A 95 19.11 -11.66 12.84
CA GLU A 95 20.16 -12.44 12.18
C GLU A 95 20.21 -12.19 10.67
N ALA A 96 19.07 -12.17 9.98
CA ALA A 96 18.99 -11.86 8.54
C ALA A 96 19.56 -10.47 8.24
N ARG A 97 19.26 -9.46 9.08
CA ARG A 97 19.77 -8.09 8.90
C ARG A 97 21.26 -7.98 9.16
N GLU A 98 21.77 -8.64 10.20
CA GLU A 98 23.19 -8.59 10.56
C GLU A 98 24.07 -9.38 9.59
N SER A 99 23.59 -10.53 9.13
CA SER A 99 24.31 -11.40 8.20
C SER A 99 24.16 -11.00 6.73
N GLY A 100 23.12 -10.22 6.39
CA GLY A 100 22.76 -9.91 5.00
C GLY A 100 22.21 -11.12 4.22
N ARG A 101 21.90 -12.22 4.91
CA ARG A 101 21.31 -13.42 4.31
C ARG A 101 19.82 -13.22 4.03
N HIS A 102 19.31 -13.97 3.06
CA HIS A 102 17.89 -13.97 2.77
C HIS A 102 17.10 -14.57 3.95
N MET A 103 15.95 -13.98 4.28
CA MET A 103 15.13 -14.40 5.43
C MET A 103 14.71 -15.88 5.34
N LYS A 104 14.38 -16.38 4.14
CA LYS A 104 14.12 -17.81 3.89
C LYS A 104 15.26 -18.71 4.37
N GLU A 105 16.51 -18.35 4.05
CA GLU A 105 17.69 -19.13 4.44
C GLU A 105 17.92 -19.12 5.95
N VAL A 106 17.66 -17.99 6.61
CA VAL A 106 17.79 -17.88 8.07
C VAL A 106 16.76 -18.76 8.76
N LEU A 107 15.51 -18.68 8.35
CA LEU A 107 14.41 -19.51 8.89
C LEU A 107 14.68 -21.01 8.70
N MET A 108 15.14 -21.42 7.52
CA MET A 108 15.50 -22.82 7.24
C MET A 108 16.70 -23.32 8.05
N SER A 109 17.56 -22.42 8.54
CA SER A 109 18.69 -22.79 9.40
C SER A 109 18.34 -22.92 10.87
N GLN A 110 17.11 -22.58 11.28
CA GLN A 110 16.68 -22.66 12.68
C GLN A 110 15.90 -23.96 12.95
N PRO A 111 16.40 -24.84 13.86
CA PRO A 111 15.69 -26.05 14.25
C PRO A 111 14.30 -25.75 14.84
N GLU A 112 14.18 -24.67 15.62
CA GLU A 112 12.93 -24.23 16.24
C GLU A 112 11.85 -23.83 15.22
N VAL A 113 12.24 -23.51 13.99
CA VAL A 113 11.31 -23.22 12.88
C VAL A 113 11.03 -24.49 12.08
N THR A 114 12.10 -25.22 11.72
CA THR A 114 12.02 -26.40 10.85
C THR A 114 11.37 -27.63 11.50
N GLU A 115 11.27 -27.66 12.83
CA GLU A 115 10.47 -28.65 13.57
C GLU A 115 8.96 -28.50 13.28
N PHE A 116 8.47 -27.29 13.01
CA PHE A 116 7.04 -27.00 12.82
C PHE A 116 6.66 -26.68 11.37
N ILE A 117 7.59 -26.14 10.57
CA ILE A 117 7.34 -25.73 9.18
C ILE A 117 8.47 -26.28 8.30
N SER A 118 8.11 -27.08 7.30
CA SER A 118 9.05 -27.62 6.32
C SER A 118 9.62 -26.51 5.42
N ALA A 119 10.75 -26.77 4.76
CA ALA A 119 11.36 -25.82 3.82
C ALA A 119 10.42 -25.42 2.68
N GLU A 120 9.66 -26.38 2.13
CA GLU A 120 8.67 -26.14 1.07
C GLU A 120 7.52 -25.25 1.56
N GLU A 121 7.08 -25.43 2.82
CA GLU A 121 6.07 -24.57 3.43
C GLU A 121 6.61 -23.16 3.70
N ILE A 122 7.87 -23.01 4.12
CA ILE A 122 8.51 -21.70 4.28
C ILE A 122 8.53 -20.95 2.94
N GLU A 123 8.87 -21.63 1.85
CA GLU A 123 8.86 -21.02 0.51
C GLU A 123 7.46 -20.54 0.13
N GLY A 124 6.43 -21.35 0.36
CA GLY A 124 5.05 -21.00 0.06
C GLY A 124 4.48 -19.87 0.92
N VAL A 125 4.74 -19.89 2.24
CA VAL A 125 4.28 -18.84 3.17
C VAL A 125 4.95 -17.50 2.87
N MET A 126 6.20 -17.55 2.39
CA MET A 126 6.96 -16.35 2.03
C MET A 126 6.81 -15.96 0.56
N ASP A 127 5.79 -16.46 -0.15
CA ASP A 127 5.39 -15.98 -1.46
C ASP A 127 4.52 -14.71 -1.32
N PRO A 128 4.97 -13.53 -1.80
CA PRO A 128 4.20 -12.30 -1.74
C PRO A 128 2.85 -12.37 -2.48
N GLU A 129 2.73 -13.18 -3.53
CA GLU A 129 1.47 -13.33 -4.27
C GLU A 129 0.36 -13.95 -3.41
N GLY A 130 0.74 -14.80 -2.46
CA GLY A 130 -0.17 -15.41 -1.49
C GLY A 130 -0.53 -14.53 -0.29
N TYR A 131 0.17 -13.41 -0.09
CA TYR A 131 0.03 -12.55 1.10
C TYR A 131 -0.56 -11.17 0.78
N ILE A 132 -1.64 -11.15 0.00
CA ILE A 132 -2.31 -9.92 -0.45
C ILE A 132 -3.55 -9.53 0.40
N GLY A 133 -3.87 -10.32 1.43
CA GLY A 133 -5.02 -10.08 2.32
C GLY A 133 -6.33 -9.94 1.55
N THR A 134 -7.09 -8.88 1.83
CA THR A 134 -8.39 -8.61 1.19
C THR A 134 -8.28 -7.70 -0.04
N ALA A 135 -7.09 -7.54 -0.64
CA ALA A 135 -6.87 -6.63 -1.76
C ALA A 135 -7.84 -6.87 -2.93
N VAL A 136 -8.06 -8.14 -3.31
CA VAL A 136 -8.99 -8.50 -4.39
C VAL A 136 -10.43 -8.12 -4.03
N GLU A 137 -10.88 -8.48 -2.82
CA GLU A 137 -12.23 -8.17 -2.34
C GLU A 137 -12.50 -6.66 -2.31
N GLN A 138 -11.51 -5.85 -1.91
CA GLN A 138 -11.63 -4.40 -1.90
C GLN A 138 -11.74 -3.82 -3.31
N VAL A 139 -10.96 -4.33 -4.26
CA VAL A 139 -11.02 -3.91 -5.67
C VAL A 139 -12.39 -4.29 -6.26
N GLU A 140 -12.84 -5.52 -6.05
CA GLU A 140 -14.15 -5.99 -6.52
C GLU A 140 -15.29 -5.16 -5.93
N ALA A 141 -15.26 -4.87 -4.63
CA ALA A 141 -16.27 -4.04 -3.98
C ALA A 141 -16.33 -2.62 -4.57
N VAL A 142 -15.19 -2.03 -4.91
CA VAL A 142 -15.14 -0.71 -5.59
C VAL A 142 -15.70 -0.81 -7.00
N VAL A 143 -15.32 -1.84 -7.76
CA VAL A 143 -15.82 -2.08 -9.13
C VAL A 143 -17.34 -2.23 -9.15
N GLU A 144 -17.91 -3.06 -8.27
CA GLU A 144 -19.35 -3.28 -8.19
C GLU A 144 -20.10 -2.00 -7.78
N ARG A 145 -19.56 -1.25 -6.81
CA ARG A 145 -20.12 0.04 -6.41
C ARG A 145 -20.15 1.05 -7.57
N LEU A 146 -19.16 1.02 -8.45
CA LEU A 146 -19.11 1.91 -9.61
C LEU A 146 -20.08 1.47 -10.71
N LYS A 147 -20.25 0.17 -10.95
CA LYS A 147 -21.23 -0.36 -11.91
C LYS A 147 -22.68 -0.07 -11.50
N GLY A 148 -22.99 -0.16 -10.21
CA GLY A 148 -24.35 0.08 -9.68
C GLY A 148 -24.76 1.55 -9.57
N LYS A 149 -23.88 2.50 -9.93
CA LYS A 149 -24.15 3.95 -9.88
C LYS A 149 -24.63 4.54 -11.21
N HIS A 150 -24.96 3.70 -12.19
CA HIS A 150 -25.58 4.09 -13.45
C HIS A 150 -27.05 3.66 -13.50
#